data_AF-A0A4Q5RDR8-F1
#
_entry.id   AF-A0A4Q5RDR8-F1
#
_cell.length_a   1.000
_cell.length_b   1.000
_cell.length_c   1.000
_cell.angle_alpha   90.00
_cell.angle_beta   90.00
_cell.angle_gamma   90.00
#
_symmetry.space_group_name_H-M   'P 1'
#
loop_
_entity.id
_entity.type
_entity.pdbx_description
1 polymer ?
#
loop_
_entity_poly.entity_id
_entity_poly.type
_entity_poly.pdbx_seq_one_letter_code
_entity_poly.pdbx_strand_id
1 'polypeptide(L)' 'MNEEILYEPEAEQELFEHLRIVVDKGQALLRIDKFLMNRMENVTRNRIQNGIDLGNVLVNDKAIKASYKVKP' A
#
# COMPACT_ATOMS: atom_id res chain seq x y z
N MET A 1 -20.13 29.20 -35.60
CA MET A 1 -20.13 28.37 -34.39
C MET A 1 -19.02 27.38 -34.58
N ASN A 2 -17.87 27.64 -33.96
CA ASN A 2 -16.75 26.71 -33.98
C ASN A 2 -16.84 25.96 -32.66
N GLU A 3 -17.27 24.70 -32.72
CA GLU A 3 -17.26 23.82 -31.56
C GLU A 3 -15.80 23.45 -31.27
N GLU A 4 -15.23 24.08 -30.24
CA GLU A 4 -13.98 23.67 -29.64
C GLU A 4 -14.19 22.28 -29.02
N ILE A 5 -13.71 21.25 -29.72
CA ILE A 5 -13.62 19.90 -29.18
C ILE A 5 -12.53 19.94 -28.10
N LEU A 6 -12.96 20.00 -26.83
CA LEU A 6 -12.11 19.80 -25.67
C LEU A 6 -11.62 18.35 -25.67
N TYR A 7 -10.40 18.14 -26.15
CA TYR A 7 -9.69 16.87 -25.99
C TYR A 7 -9.25 16.78 -24.52
N GLU A 8 -10.06 16.16 -23.67
CA GLU A 8 -9.56 15.68 -22.37
C GLU A 8 -8.52 14.60 -22.68
N PRO A 9 -7.23 14.78 -22.33
CA PRO A 9 -6.29 13.69 -22.44
C PRO A 9 -6.84 12.57 -21.55
N GLU A 10 -7.10 11.41 -22.15
CA GLU A 10 -7.45 10.19 -21.43
C GLU A 10 -6.41 10.05 -20.32
N ALA A 11 -6.81 10.35 -19.07
CA ALA A 11 -5.94 10.21 -17.93
C ALA A 11 -5.54 8.74 -17.92
N GLU A 12 -4.29 8.47 -18.31
CA GLU A 12 -3.72 7.13 -18.36
C GLU A 12 -4.12 6.45 -17.06
N GLN A 13 -5.03 5.47 -17.14
CA GLN A 13 -5.60 4.86 -15.97
C GLN A 13 -4.47 4.08 -15.30
N GLU A 14 -3.84 4.68 -14.29
CA GLU A 14 -2.76 4.06 -13.54
C GLU A 14 -3.33 2.80 -12.86
N LEU A 15 -2.88 1.65 -13.34
CA LEU A 15 -3.27 0.36 -12.78
C LEU A 15 -2.47 0.12 -11.51
N PHE A 16 -3.16 0.09 -10.37
CA PHE A 16 -2.54 -0.22 -9.08
C PHE A 16 -2.90 -1.63 -8.61
N GLU A 17 -1.88 -2.38 -8.20
CA GLU A 17 -2.08 -3.64 -7.50
C GLU A 17 -2.45 -3.38 -6.04
N HIS A 18 -3.66 -3.78 -5.65
CA HIS A 18 -4.13 -3.69 -4.28
C HIS A 18 -3.96 -5.03 -3.57
N LEU A 19 -2.98 -5.12 -2.68
CA LEU A 19 -2.75 -6.33 -1.88
C LEU A 19 -3.46 -6.25 -0.53
N ARG A 20 -4.35 -7.20 -0.27
CA ARG A 20 -4.99 -7.38 1.03
C ARG A 20 -4.42 -8.58 1.75
N ILE A 21 -3.83 -8.35 2.92
CA ILE A 21 -3.28 -9.41 3.78
C ILE A 21 -4.07 -9.46 5.08
N VAL A 22 -4.58 -10.64 5.42
CA VAL A 22 -5.19 -10.90 6.73
C VAL A 22 -4.14 -11.49 7.65
N VAL A 23 -4.03 -10.95 8.86
CA VAL A 23 -3.11 -11.43 9.90
C VAL A 23 -3.76 -12.61 10.61
N ASP A 24 -3.06 -13.73 10.69
CA ASP A 24 -3.53 -14.93 11.38
C ASP A 24 -3.47 -14.79 12.91
N LYS A 25 -4.44 -15.40 13.60
CA LYS A 25 -4.49 -15.44 15.08
C LYS A 25 -3.27 -16.21 15.60
N GLY A 26 -2.41 -15.54 16.36
CA GLY A 26 -1.16 -16.12 16.88
C GLY A 26 0.11 -15.61 16.20
N GLN A 27 0.00 -14.67 15.25
CA GLN A 27 1.16 -13.99 14.71
C GLN A 27 1.93 -13.27 15.84
N ALA A 28 3.23 -13.54 15.96
CA ALA A 28 4.06 -12.87 16.95
C ALA A 28 4.03 -11.34 16.74
N LEU A 29 4.16 -10.56 17.82
CA LEU A 29 4.22 -9.10 17.74
C LEU A 29 5.44 -8.64 16.93
N LEU A 30 5.27 -8.39 15.64
CA LEU A 30 6.32 -7.93 14.74
C LEU A 30 5.98 -6.57 14.13
N ARG A 31 7.01 -5.86 13.67
CA ARG A 31 6.80 -4.62 12.92
C ARG A 31 6.19 -4.91 11.55
N ILE A 32 5.36 -3.98 11.07
CA ILE A 32 4.66 -4.07 9.79
C ILE A 32 5.62 -4.23 8.60
N ASP A 33 6.78 -3.58 8.62
CA ASP A 33 7.78 -3.68 7.57
C ASP A 33 8.31 -5.10 7.41
N LYS A 34 8.65 -5.75 8.54
CA LYS A 34 9.06 -7.16 8.56
C LYS A 34 7.90 -8.10 8.20
N PHE A 35 6.68 -7.77 8.58
CA PHE A 35 5.50 -8.56 8.26
C PHE A 35 5.24 -8.60 6.76
N LEU A 36 5.23 -7.43 6.12
CA LEU A 36 4.99 -7.30 4.70
C LEU A 36 6.12 -7.93 3.87
N MET A 37 7.39 -7.76 4.27
CA MET A 37 8.52 -8.43 3.60
C MET A 37 8.41 -9.96 3.61
N ASN A 38 7.86 -10.55 4.67
CA ASN A 38 7.68 -12.00 4.75
C ASN A 38 6.49 -12.52 3.90
N ARG A 39 5.61 -11.62 3.44
CA ARG A 39 4.36 -11.96 2.73
C ARG A 39 4.37 -11.52 1.27
N MET A 40 5.14 -10.49 0.94
CA MET A 40 5.35 -9.98 -0.40
C MET A 40 6.69 -10.47 -0.92
N GLU A 41 6.68 -11.21 -2.02
CA GLU A 41 7.90 -11.61 -2.70
C GLU A 41 8.53 -10.43 -3.45
N ASN A 42 9.85 -10.35 -3.49
CA ASN A 42 10.61 -9.31 -4.22
C ASN A 42 10.38 -7.85 -3.79
N VAL A 43 9.83 -7.62 -2.59
CA VAL A 43 9.65 -6.28 -2.04
C VAL A 43 10.73 -5.99 -0.99
N THR A 44 11.47 -4.90 -1.20
CA THR A 44 12.49 -4.46 -0.25
C THR A 44 11.88 -3.71 0.92
N ARG A 45 12.58 -3.72 2.06
CA ARG A 45 12.18 -2.96 3.26
C ARG A 45 11.96 -1.48 2.96
N ASN A 46 12.86 -0.89 2.16
CA ASN A 46 12.80 0.53 1.82
C ASN A 46 11.54 0.86 1.01
N ARG A 47 11.14 -0.01 0.07
CA ARG A 47 9.92 0.16 -0.72
C ARG A 47 8.66 0.11 0.17
N ILE A 48 8.63 -0.79 1.14
CA ILE A 48 7.52 -0.85 2.11
C ILE A 48 7.47 0.41 2.97
N GLN A 49 8.61 0.87 3.48
CA GLN A 49 8.66 2.09 4.29
C GLN A 49 8.16 3.31 3.51
N ASN A 50 8.63 3.49 2.27
CA ASN A 50 8.15 4.56 1.39
C ASN A 50 6.64 4.45 1.13
N GLY A 51 6.12 3.24 0.89
CA GLY A 51 4.68 3.02 0.70
C GLY A 51 3.85 3.35 1.95
N ILE A 52 4.39 3.09 3.14
CA ILE A 52 3.77 3.48 4.41
C ILE A 52 3.77 5.01 4.55
N ASP A 53 4.90 5.66 4.26
CA ASP A 53 5.05 7.12 4.37
C ASP A 53 4.18 7.89 3.37
N LEU A 54 3.95 7.31 2.18
CA LEU A 54 3.02 7.83 1.17
C LEU A 54 1.53 7.56 1.50
N GLY A 55 1.23 6.78 2.55
CA GLY A 55 -0.13 6.44 2.94
C GLY A 55 -0.78 5.31 2.13
N ASN A 56 0.00 4.59 1.31
CA ASN A 56 -0.48 3.49 0.48
C ASN A 56 -0.66 2.18 1.26
N VAL A 57 -0.15 2.11 2.50
CA VAL A 57 -0.27 0.94 3.37
C VAL A 57 -1.20 1.27 4.53
N LEU A 58 -2.32 0.55 4.57
CA LEU A 58 -3.36 0.72 5.57
C LEU A 58 -3.48 -0.54 6.43
N VAL A 59 -3.72 -0.35 7.72
CA VAL A 59 -4.10 -1.43 8.65
C VAL A 59 -5.47 -1.11 9.18
N ASN A 60 -6.46 -1.95 8.87
CA ASN A 60 -7.88 -1.70 9.19
C ASN A 60 -8.32 -0.30 8.75
N ASP A 61 -8.05 0.04 7.49
CA ASP A 61 -8.41 1.30 6.84
C ASP A 61 -7.77 2.56 7.45
N LYS A 62 -6.71 2.40 8.24
CA LYS A 62 -5.98 3.51 8.85
C LYS A 62 -4.53 3.54 8.38
N ALA A 63 -4.07 4.73 8.01
CA ALA A 63 -2.66 4.98 7.78
C ALA A 63 -1.86 4.74 9.07
N ILE A 64 -0.69 4.14 8.91
CA ILE A 64 0.17 3.70 10.00
C ILE A 64 1.58 4.25 9.81
N LYS A 65 2.41 4.16 10.86
CA LYS A 65 3.84 4.47 10.77
C LYS A 65 4.63 3.18 10.53
N ALA A 66 5.83 3.28 9.95
CA ALA A 66 6.70 2.12 9.75
C ALA A 66 7.08 1.37 11.05
N SER A 67 6.94 2.02 12.21
CA SER A 67 7.13 1.41 13.53
C SER A 67 5.91 0.65 14.08
N TYR A 68 4.79 0.63 13.36
CA TYR A 68 3.58 -0.07 13.76
C TYR A 68 3.87 -1.54 13.98
N LYS A 69 3.45 -2.05 15.14
CA LYS A 69 3.54 -3.47 15.48
C LYS A 69 2.22 -4.14 15.12
N VAL A 70 2.28 -5.11 14.22
CA VAL A 70 1.17 -5.96 13.84
C VAL A 70 0.70 -6.73 15.06
N LYS A 71 -0.59 -6.61 15.37
CA LYS A 71 -1.26 -7.31 16.46
C LYS A 71 -2.23 -8.32 15.84
N PRO A 72 -2.12 -9.62 16.15
CA PRO A 72 -3.11 -10.63 15.77
C PRO A 72 -4.45 -10.47 16.51
#